data_AF-A0A2H0UEP1-F1
#
_entry.id   AF-A0A2H0UEP1-F1
#
_cell.length_a   1.000
_cell.length_b   1.000
_cell.length_c   1.000
_cell.angle_alpha   90.00
_cell.angle_beta   90.00
_cell.angle_gamma   90.00
#
_symmetry.space_group_name_H-M   'P 1'
#
loop_
_entity.id
_entity.type
_entity.pdbx_description
1 polymer ?
#
loop_
_entity_poly.entity_id
_entity_poly.type
_entity_poly.pdbx_seq_one_letter_code
_entity_poly.pdbx_strand_id
1 'polypeptide(L)'
;MIRSKHILILVALILLVLVAILITLVVLPGGKDGDREQGAQLFTAHTTASVTTSERGTTDDARASLLEKLRALGPHPVAVATKEEVAVAQTPVIKTRTRSVTRPDGSTVTVIIPYTGTIVTPRRELTSDIVGVALNGTWIYNSDVARFAEQAGTQQLLGYAFDGFGIYADDGSMNLDVCHGHTHLIEWNGSTQIMYHYHVSTASPLVLGCFSGEPIDLGPYL
;
A
#
# COMPACT_ATOMS: atom_id res chain seq x y z
N MET A 1 -61.03 23.53 19.83
CA MET A 1 -60.44 22.31 20.44
C MET A 1 -59.54 21.47 19.49
N ILE A 2 -59.26 21.90 18.25
CA ILE A 2 -58.50 21.10 17.25
C ILE A 2 -56.99 21.37 17.27
N ARG A 3 -56.54 22.55 17.73
CA ARG A 3 -55.11 22.93 17.73
C ARG A 3 -54.22 22.17 18.71
N SER A 4 -54.77 21.65 19.81
CA SER A 4 -53.98 20.97 20.85
C SER A 4 -53.46 19.59 20.43
N LYS A 5 -54.25 18.84 19.63
CA LYS A 5 -53.86 17.49 19.17
C LYS A 5 -52.69 17.51 18.19
N HIS A 6 -52.65 18.50 17.29
CA HIS A 6 -51.56 18.64 16.32
C HIS A 6 -50.24 19.04 16.99
N ILE A 7 -50.29 19.87 18.05
CA ILE A 7 -49.10 20.24 18.81
C ILE A 7 -48.55 19.01 19.56
N LEU A 8 -49.42 18.18 20.15
CA LEU A 8 -48.99 16.98 20.86
C LEU A 8 -48.33 15.96 19.92
N ILE A 9 -48.88 15.78 18.71
CA ILE A 9 -48.30 14.90 17.68
C ILE A 9 -46.94 15.42 17.21
N LEU A 10 -46.81 16.73 16.98
CA LEU A 10 -45.55 17.33 16.56
C LEU A 10 -44.45 17.14 17.62
N VAL A 11 -44.77 17.38 18.90
CA VAL A 11 -43.83 17.18 20.01
C VAL A 11 -43.41 15.72 20.14
N ALA A 12 -44.34 14.78 19.98
CA ALA A 12 -44.03 13.35 20.03
C ALA A 12 -43.08 12.92 18.90
N LEU A 13 -43.27 13.42 17.67
CA LEU A 13 -42.40 13.13 16.53
C LEU A 13 -40.97 13.69 16.73
N ILE A 14 -40.86 14.93 17.24
CA ILE A 14 -39.55 15.54 17.53
C ILE A 14 -38.79 14.71 18.57
N LEU A 15 -39.47 14.28 19.64
CA LEU A 15 -38.88 13.44 20.67
C LEU A 15 -38.37 12.09 20.11
N LEU A 16 -39.13 11.48 19.20
CA LEU A 16 -38.77 10.21 18.58
C LEU A 16 -37.51 10.34 17.70
N VAL A 17 -37.41 11.43 16.93
CA VAL A 17 -36.21 11.74 16.13
C VAL A 17 -34.99 11.99 17.02
N LEU A 18 -35.15 12.75 18.11
CA LEU A 18 -34.05 13.02 19.04
C LEU A 18 -33.54 11.74 19.72
N VAL A 19 -34.44 10.83 20.10
CA VAL A 19 -34.06 9.52 20.67
C VAL A 19 -33.32 8.67 19.63
N ALA A 20 -33.78 8.63 18.38
CA ALA A 20 -33.10 7.89 17.32
C ALA A 20 -31.68 8.41 17.04
N ILE A 21 -31.48 9.73 17.04
CA ILE A 21 -30.16 10.36 16.91
C ILE A 21 -29.27 9.99 18.10
N LEU A 22 -29.80 10.06 19.32
CA LEU A 22 -29.05 9.71 20.53
C LEU A 22 -28.62 8.24 20.54
N ILE A 23 -29.51 7.32 20.14
CA ILE A 23 -29.19 5.89 19.99
C ILE A 23 -28.08 5.71 18.96
N THR A 24 -28.14 6.41 17.83
CA THR A 24 -27.12 6.33 16.78
C THR A 24 -25.75 6.80 17.28
N LEU A 25 -25.72 7.89 18.06
CA LEU A 25 -24.47 8.42 18.63
C LEU A 25 -23.89 7.56 19.76
N VAL A 26 -24.72 6.86 20.52
CA VAL A 26 -24.27 6.02 21.64
C VAL A 26 -23.90 4.61 21.17
N VAL A 27 -24.60 4.07 20.16
CA VAL A 27 -24.43 2.67 19.71
C VAL A 27 -23.42 2.53 18.59
N LEU A 28 -23.09 3.59 17.85
CA LEU A 28 -21.93 3.54 16.95
C LEU A 28 -20.65 3.69 17.79
N PRO A 29 -19.86 2.63 18.01
CA PRO A 29 -18.55 2.79 18.60
C PRO A 29 -17.79 3.74 17.67
N GLY A 30 -17.36 4.89 18.21
CA GLY A 30 -16.43 5.75 17.52
C GLY A 30 -15.23 4.91 17.14
N GLY A 31 -15.14 4.57 15.85
CA GLY A 31 -14.03 3.87 15.25
C GLY A 31 -12.80 4.74 15.35
N LYS A 32 -12.16 4.75 16.52
CA LYS A 32 -10.74 4.99 16.61
C LYS A 32 -10.11 3.76 15.98
N ASP A 33 -9.90 3.82 14.67
CA ASP A 33 -9.03 2.89 13.99
C ASP A 33 -7.72 2.89 14.76
N GLY A 34 -7.55 1.81 15.53
CA GLY A 34 -6.36 1.60 16.32
C GLY A 34 -5.16 1.63 15.40
N ASP A 35 -4.07 2.20 15.92
CA ASP A 35 -2.72 1.79 15.59
C ASP A 35 -2.67 0.26 15.54
N ARG A 36 -2.96 -0.30 14.37
CA ARG A 36 -2.64 -1.68 14.06
C ARG A 36 -1.13 -1.77 14.17
N GLU A 37 -0.66 -2.76 14.95
CA GLU A 37 0.75 -3.11 15.06
C GLU A 37 1.44 -3.02 13.70
N GLN A 38 2.17 -1.92 13.49
CA GLN A 38 3.06 -1.80 12.36
C GLN A 38 4.27 -2.65 12.72
N GLY A 39 4.26 -3.91 12.30
CA GLY A 39 5.45 -4.75 12.39
C GLY A 39 6.60 -4.06 11.67
N ALA A 40 7.63 -3.65 12.42
CA ALA A 40 8.83 -3.09 11.83
C ALA A 40 9.59 -4.23 11.12
N GLN A 41 9.50 -4.28 9.80
CA GLN A 41 10.30 -5.19 9.00
C GLN A 41 11.61 -4.49 8.63
N LEU A 42 12.75 -5.05 9.07
CA LEU A 42 14.05 -4.62 8.57
C LEU A 42 14.40 -5.43 7.33
N PHE A 43 14.63 -4.73 6.23
CA PHE A 43 15.21 -5.29 5.01
C PHE A 43 16.50 -4.58 4.68
N THR A 44 17.31 -5.23 3.87
CA THR A 44 18.48 -4.63 3.24
C THR A 44 18.20 -4.56 1.74
N ALA A 45 18.41 -3.39 1.15
CA ALA A 45 18.24 -3.19 -0.29
C ALA A 45 19.47 -3.68 -1.10
N HIS A 46 20.49 -4.21 -0.43
CA HIS A 46 21.72 -4.68 -1.05
C HIS A 46 21.79 -6.20 -1.07
N THR A 47 22.11 -6.76 -2.24
CA THR A 47 22.33 -8.21 -2.42
C THR A 47 23.55 -8.74 -1.67
N THR A 48 24.45 -7.84 -1.21
CA THR A 48 25.67 -8.17 -0.46
C THR A 48 25.56 -7.84 1.03
N ALA A 49 24.37 -7.49 1.54
CA ALA A 49 24.16 -7.21 2.95
C ALA A 49 22.95 -7.97 3.50
N SER A 50 23.05 -8.42 4.76
CA SER A 50 21.98 -9.09 5.50
C SER A 50 21.76 -8.41 6.84
N VAL A 51 20.51 -8.31 7.28
CA VAL A 51 20.18 -7.87 8.65
C VAL A 51 19.92 -9.11 9.51
N THR A 52 20.55 -9.14 10.68
CA THR A 52 20.26 -10.14 11.72
C THR A 52 19.93 -9.42 13.02
N THR A 53 19.06 -10.01 13.82
CA THR A 53 18.90 -9.64 15.22
C THR A 53 19.82 -10.53 16.07
N SER A 54 20.32 -10.01 17.19
CA SER A 54 20.96 -10.81 18.23
C SER A 54 20.32 -10.50 19.57
N GLU A 55 20.51 -11.40 20.54
CA GLU A 55 20.00 -11.20 21.89
C GLU A 55 20.57 -9.92 22.51
N ARG A 56 19.69 -9.16 23.17
CA ARG A 56 20.05 -7.89 23.83
C ARG A 56 21.06 -8.19 24.95
N GLY A 57 22.31 -7.77 24.76
CA GLY A 57 23.39 -7.99 25.75
C GLY A 57 24.54 -8.86 25.25
N THR A 58 24.54 -9.30 23.99
CA THR A 58 25.72 -9.90 23.37
C THR A 58 26.90 -8.94 23.44
N THR A 59 27.97 -9.33 24.13
CA THR A 59 29.23 -8.59 24.24
C THR A 59 29.89 -8.44 22.88
N ASP A 60 30.82 -7.48 22.73
CA ASP A 60 31.61 -7.30 21.51
C ASP A 60 32.28 -8.61 21.03
N ASP A 61 32.53 -9.54 21.96
CA ASP A 61 33.07 -10.88 21.69
C ASP A 61 32.15 -11.77 20.84
N ALA A 62 30.83 -11.71 21.05
CA ALA A 62 29.88 -12.51 20.29
C ALA A 62 29.79 -12.02 18.82
N ARG A 63 29.88 -10.71 18.62
CA ARG A 63 29.97 -10.09 17.30
C ARG A 63 31.28 -10.44 16.61
N ALA A 64 32.40 -10.40 17.33
CA ALA A 64 33.71 -10.79 16.82
C ALA A 64 33.73 -12.29 16.41
N SER A 65 33.15 -13.17 17.23
CA SER A 65 33.05 -14.61 16.91
C SER A 65 32.16 -14.89 15.69
N LEU A 66 31.06 -14.16 15.52
CA LEU A 66 30.23 -14.25 14.31
C LEU A 66 31.01 -13.80 13.06
N LEU A 67 31.74 -12.68 13.16
CA LEU A 67 32.60 -12.17 12.11
C LEU A 67 33.67 -13.17 11.68
N GLU A 68 34.31 -13.82 12.65
CA GLU A 68 35.31 -14.85 12.40
C GLU A 68 34.71 -16.06 11.67
N LYS A 69 33.54 -16.53 12.13
CA LYS A 69 32.81 -17.61 11.45
C LYS A 69 32.43 -17.26 10.01
N LEU A 70 31.99 -16.02 9.76
CA LEU A 70 31.63 -15.56 8.42
C LEU A 70 32.85 -15.44 7.50
N ARG A 71 33.99 -14.96 8.02
CA ARG A 71 35.25 -14.93 7.26
C ARG A 71 35.79 -16.33 6.95
N ALA A 72 35.54 -17.30 7.81
CA ALA A 72 35.91 -18.70 7.55
C ALA A 72 35.11 -19.33 6.40
N LEU A 73 33.97 -18.75 6.00
CA LEU A 73 33.15 -19.25 4.89
C LEU A 73 33.65 -18.82 3.50
N GLY A 74 34.61 -17.88 3.41
CA GLY A 74 35.20 -17.51 2.13
C GLY A 74 36.16 -16.32 2.19
N PRO A 75 36.99 -16.10 1.15
CA PRO A 75 38.03 -15.08 1.13
C PRO A 75 37.50 -13.64 0.94
N HIS A 76 36.20 -13.43 1.08
CA HIS A 76 35.58 -12.12 0.84
C HIS A 76 35.64 -11.24 2.09
N PRO A 77 35.92 -9.94 1.94
CA PRO A 77 35.94 -9.02 3.06
C PRO A 77 34.55 -8.91 3.68
N VAL A 78 34.41 -9.35 4.93
CA VAL A 78 33.20 -9.19 5.74
C VAL A 78 33.44 -8.09 6.78
N ALA A 79 32.61 -7.05 6.74
CA ALA A 79 32.56 -5.97 7.71
C ALA A 79 31.21 -5.98 8.43
N VAL A 80 31.20 -5.61 9.71
CA VAL A 80 29.96 -5.35 10.47
C VAL A 80 30.01 -3.90 10.88
N ALA A 81 29.00 -3.13 10.51
CA ALA A 81 28.83 -1.75 10.97
C ALA A 81 28.12 -1.74 12.34
N THR A 82 28.57 -0.89 13.28
CA THR A 82 27.83 -0.64 14.52
C THR A 82 26.65 0.28 14.22
N LYS A 83 25.65 0.29 15.11
CA LYS A 83 24.47 1.17 15.02
C LYS A 83 24.86 2.66 14.89
N GLU A 84 26.03 3.04 15.40
CA GLU A 84 26.56 4.42 15.36
C GLU A 84 27.40 4.73 14.11
N GLU A 85 28.05 3.73 13.50
CA GLU A 85 28.87 3.91 12.30
C GLU A 85 28.05 3.87 11.00
N VAL A 86 26.82 3.34 11.06
CA VAL A 86 25.78 3.64 10.07
C VAL A 86 25.23 5.03 10.38
N ALA A 87 26.07 6.05 10.16
CA ALA A 87 25.63 7.43 10.14
C ALA A 87 24.57 7.57 9.04
N VAL A 88 23.30 7.46 9.44
CA VAL A 88 22.11 8.08 8.86
C VAL A 88 22.22 8.35 7.35
N ALA A 89 22.57 7.33 6.57
CA ALA A 89 21.78 7.11 5.37
C ALA A 89 20.42 6.81 5.96
N GLN A 90 19.51 7.79 5.94
CA GLN A 90 18.10 7.50 6.18
C GLN A 90 17.77 6.42 5.17
N THR A 91 17.84 5.15 5.59
CA THR A 91 17.33 4.06 4.77
C THR A 91 15.91 4.50 4.50
N PRO A 92 15.53 4.76 3.23
CA PRO A 92 14.18 5.23 2.96
C PRO A 92 13.26 4.24 3.66
N VAL A 93 12.38 4.73 4.52
CA VAL A 93 11.43 3.86 5.20
C VAL A 93 10.56 3.28 4.09
N ILE A 94 10.91 2.09 3.61
CA ILE A 94 10.18 1.39 2.57
C ILE A 94 8.88 0.97 3.24
N LYS A 95 7.80 1.70 2.97
CA LYS A 95 6.47 1.32 3.44
C LYS A 95 6.08 0.09 2.61
N THR A 96 5.78 -1.03 3.26
CA THR A 96 5.33 -2.24 2.55
C THR A 96 3.83 -2.41 2.68
N ARG A 97 3.18 -2.90 1.62
CA ARG A 97 1.80 -3.36 1.63
C ARG A 97 1.79 -4.85 1.40
N THR A 98 1.15 -5.58 2.30
CA THR A 98 1.04 -7.04 2.19
C THR A 98 -0.36 -7.42 1.74
N ARG A 99 -0.46 -8.25 0.69
CA ARG A 99 -1.74 -8.78 0.19
C ARG A 99 -1.63 -10.27 -0.07
N SER A 100 -2.59 -11.02 0.45
CA SER A 100 -2.80 -12.41 0.04
C SER A 100 -3.51 -12.43 -1.30
N VAL A 101 -2.95 -13.16 -2.25
CA VAL A 101 -3.44 -13.28 -3.62
C VAL A 101 -3.67 -14.74 -3.94
N THR A 102 -4.84 -15.06 -4.50
CA THR A 102 -5.15 -16.42 -4.93
C THR A 102 -4.68 -16.61 -6.37
N ARG A 103 -3.84 -17.61 -6.59
CA ARG A 103 -3.38 -18.03 -7.91
C ARG A 103 -4.48 -18.79 -8.67
N PRO A 104 -4.37 -18.91 -10.01
CA PRO A 104 -5.28 -19.72 -10.80
C PRO A 104 -5.37 -21.19 -10.36
N ASP A 105 -4.30 -21.74 -9.76
CA ASP A 105 -4.25 -23.11 -9.23
C ASP A 105 -4.93 -23.27 -7.85
N GLY A 106 -5.50 -22.19 -7.30
CA GLY A 106 -6.14 -22.16 -5.99
C GLY A 106 -5.19 -21.98 -4.81
N SER A 107 -3.87 -21.90 -5.03
CA SER A 107 -2.90 -21.59 -3.97
C SER A 107 -2.92 -20.11 -3.61
N THR A 108 -2.65 -19.79 -2.34
CA THR A 108 -2.56 -18.40 -1.86
C THR A 108 -1.10 -17.98 -1.68
N VAL A 109 -0.76 -16.79 -2.18
CA VAL A 109 0.56 -16.17 -2.04
C VAL A 109 0.44 -14.86 -1.31
N THR A 110 1.37 -14.59 -0.42
CA THR A 110 1.52 -13.27 0.17
C THR A 110 2.42 -12.42 -0.72
N VAL A 111 1.86 -11.42 -1.36
CA VAL A 111 2.58 -10.40 -2.14
C VAL A 111 2.91 -9.25 -1.22
N ILE A 112 4.20 -8.91 -1.13
CA ILE A 112 4.70 -7.74 -0.40
C ILE A 112 5.08 -6.69 -1.44
N ILE A 113 4.32 -5.59 -1.47
CA ILE A 113 4.51 -4.50 -2.41
C ILE A 113 5.21 -3.34 -1.65
N PRO A 114 6.52 -3.11 -1.87
CA PRO A 114 7.21 -1.97 -1.33
C PRO A 114 6.76 -0.70 -2.04
N TYR A 115 6.62 0.38 -1.27
CA TYR A 115 6.35 1.71 -1.78
C TYR A 115 7.48 2.64 -1.35
N THR A 116 8.26 3.08 -2.34
CA THR A 116 9.36 4.04 -2.15
C THR A 116 8.90 5.48 -2.40
N GLY A 117 7.73 5.67 -3.03
CA GLY A 117 7.24 6.98 -3.46
C GLY A 117 8.13 7.69 -4.49
N THR A 118 9.13 6.99 -5.03
CA THR A 118 10.12 7.58 -5.93
C THR A 118 9.73 7.28 -7.37
N ILE A 119 9.56 8.35 -8.16
CA ILE A 119 9.45 8.26 -9.60
C ILE A 119 10.84 8.00 -10.18
N VAL A 120 11.00 6.93 -10.97
CA VAL A 120 12.25 6.60 -11.67
C VAL A 120 12.23 7.12 -13.11
N THR A 121 13.42 7.45 -13.62
CA THR A 121 13.64 7.85 -15.01
C THR A 121 14.87 7.09 -15.56
N PRO A 122 14.77 6.39 -16.71
CA PRO A 122 13.57 6.22 -17.52
C PRO A 122 12.49 5.39 -16.80
N ARG A 123 11.23 5.55 -17.24
CA ARG A 123 10.11 4.69 -16.82
C ARG A 123 10.43 3.23 -17.13
N ARG A 124 9.92 2.30 -16.33
CA ARG A 124 10.17 0.87 -16.49
C ARG A 124 9.09 0.26 -17.37
N GLU A 125 9.51 -0.55 -18.34
CA GLU A 125 8.59 -1.25 -19.23
C GLU A 125 7.83 -2.35 -18.49
N LEU A 126 6.62 -2.65 -18.97
CA LEU A 126 5.84 -3.78 -18.48
C LEU A 126 6.40 -5.06 -19.12
N THR A 127 6.88 -5.99 -18.30
CA THR A 127 7.41 -7.30 -18.73
C THR A 127 6.38 -8.43 -18.65
N SER A 128 5.21 -8.14 -18.07
CA SER A 128 4.09 -9.05 -17.87
C SER A 128 2.77 -8.31 -18.07
N ASP A 129 1.72 -9.05 -18.41
CA ASP A 129 0.35 -8.52 -18.42
C ASP A 129 -0.19 -8.33 -17.00
N ILE A 130 0.35 -9.03 -16.00
CA ILE A 130 -0.06 -8.81 -14.61
C ILE A 130 0.72 -7.61 -14.08
N VAL A 131 0.00 -6.55 -13.72
CA VAL A 131 0.59 -5.26 -13.34
C VAL A 131 0.44 -4.91 -11.87
N GLY A 132 -0.43 -5.62 -11.15
CA GLY A 132 -0.68 -5.34 -9.74
C GLY A 132 -1.68 -6.27 -9.07
N VAL A 133 -2.16 -5.82 -7.91
CA VAL A 133 -3.10 -6.55 -7.05
C VAL A 133 -4.25 -5.63 -6.65
N ALA A 134 -5.48 -6.09 -6.88
CA ALA A 134 -6.69 -5.38 -6.50
C ALA A 134 -6.93 -5.46 -4.99
N LEU A 135 -7.77 -4.56 -4.45
CA LEU A 135 -8.06 -4.52 -3.01
C LEU A 135 -8.65 -5.83 -2.46
N ASN A 136 -9.33 -6.62 -3.30
CA ASN A 136 -9.90 -7.93 -2.95
C ASN A 136 -8.89 -9.09 -3.05
N GLY A 137 -7.61 -8.82 -3.35
CA GLY A 137 -6.58 -9.86 -3.47
C GLY A 137 -6.63 -10.64 -4.79
N THR A 138 -7.25 -10.10 -5.83
CA THR A 138 -7.15 -10.65 -7.20
C THR A 138 -6.04 -9.95 -7.99
N TRP A 139 -5.47 -10.63 -8.97
CA TRP A 139 -4.53 -10.03 -9.91
C TRP A 139 -5.19 -8.92 -10.72
N ILE A 140 -4.40 -7.91 -11.09
CA ILE A 140 -4.78 -6.88 -12.06
C ILE A 140 -4.00 -7.18 -13.34
N TYR A 141 -4.70 -7.57 -14.39
CA TYR A 141 -4.16 -7.68 -15.74
C TYR A 141 -4.18 -6.31 -16.42
N ASN A 142 -3.26 -6.04 -17.33
CA ASN A 142 -3.18 -4.76 -18.01
C ASN A 142 -4.40 -4.55 -18.91
N SER A 143 -5.02 -5.64 -19.37
CA SER A 143 -6.28 -5.65 -20.11
C SER A 143 -7.55 -5.49 -19.26
N ASP A 144 -7.47 -5.36 -17.93
CA ASP A 144 -8.64 -5.34 -17.03
C ASP A 144 -9.43 -4.03 -17.03
N VAL A 145 -9.27 -3.15 -18.02
CA VAL A 145 -9.99 -1.85 -18.06
C VAL A 145 -11.51 -2.04 -17.93
N ALA A 146 -12.08 -3.01 -18.66
CA ALA A 146 -13.51 -3.30 -18.60
C ALA A 146 -13.98 -3.78 -17.22
N ARG A 147 -13.10 -4.47 -16.47
CA ARG A 147 -13.39 -4.95 -15.10
C ARG A 147 -13.62 -3.79 -14.14
N PHE A 148 -12.98 -2.65 -14.39
CA PHE A 148 -13.07 -1.47 -13.54
C PHE A 148 -14.00 -0.37 -14.08
N ALA A 149 -14.71 -0.65 -15.17
CA ALA A 149 -15.57 0.33 -15.82
C ALA A 149 -16.72 0.81 -14.92
N GLU A 150 -17.24 -0.06 -14.04
CA GLU A 150 -18.30 0.31 -13.09
C GLU A 150 -17.84 1.32 -12.03
N GLN A 151 -16.54 1.40 -11.77
CA GLN A 151 -15.93 2.36 -10.83
C GLN A 151 -15.50 3.65 -11.54
N ALA A 152 -15.63 3.75 -12.86
CA ALA A 152 -15.35 4.99 -13.57
C ALA A 152 -16.17 6.15 -12.98
N GLY A 153 -15.56 7.33 -12.86
CA GLY A 153 -16.19 8.50 -12.23
C GLY A 153 -16.04 8.60 -10.71
N THR A 154 -15.50 7.57 -10.04
CA THR A 154 -15.46 7.54 -8.56
C THR A 154 -14.14 8.02 -7.94
N GLN A 155 -13.05 8.06 -8.70
CA GLN A 155 -11.69 8.26 -8.17
C GLN A 155 -11.33 7.31 -7.02
N GLN A 156 -11.98 6.14 -6.94
CA GLN A 156 -11.75 5.18 -5.87
C GLN A 156 -10.43 4.42 -6.09
N LEU A 157 -9.72 4.12 -5.00
CA LEU A 157 -8.58 3.19 -5.04
C LEU A 157 -9.05 1.78 -5.42
N LEU A 158 -8.49 1.24 -6.50
CA LEU A 158 -8.81 -0.09 -7.05
C LEU A 158 -7.81 -1.15 -6.62
N GLY A 159 -6.55 -0.75 -6.42
CA GLY A 159 -5.46 -1.65 -6.08
C GLY A 159 -4.10 -0.98 -6.07
N TYR A 160 -3.05 -1.80 -6.10
CA TYR A 160 -1.67 -1.33 -6.12
C TYR A 160 -0.92 -1.98 -7.26
N ALA A 161 -0.16 -1.17 -8.00
CA ALA A 161 0.80 -1.64 -8.98
C ALA A 161 2.01 -2.29 -8.30
N PHE A 162 2.75 -3.13 -9.02
CA PHE A 162 3.92 -3.82 -8.48
C PHE A 162 5.12 -2.91 -8.17
N ASP A 163 5.10 -1.66 -8.61
CA ASP A 163 6.06 -0.63 -8.21
C ASP A 163 5.62 0.18 -6.97
N GLY A 164 4.49 -0.20 -6.36
CA GLY A 164 4.00 0.35 -5.09
C GLY A 164 3.02 1.51 -5.20
N PHE A 165 2.85 2.10 -6.39
CA PHE A 165 1.89 3.18 -6.57
C PHE A 165 0.45 2.67 -6.59
N GLY A 166 -0.49 3.51 -6.12
CA GLY A 166 -1.91 3.18 -6.15
C GLY A 166 -2.47 3.24 -7.57
N ILE A 167 -3.46 2.39 -7.84
CA ILE A 167 -4.24 2.39 -9.08
C ILE A 167 -5.65 2.83 -8.71
N TYR A 168 -6.11 3.94 -9.29
CA TYR A 168 -7.39 4.58 -9.00
C TYR A 168 -8.32 4.52 -10.21
N ALA A 169 -9.62 4.63 -10.01
CA ALA A 169 -10.53 4.86 -11.11
C ALA A 169 -10.33 6.27 -11.68
N ASP A 170 -10.44 6.43 -12.99
CA ASP A 170 -10.50 7.74 -13.64
C ASP A 170 -11.95 8.25 -13.68
N ASP A 171 -12.13 9.56 -13.55
CA ASP A 171 -13.39 10.24 -13.85
C ASP A 171 -13.41 10.91 -15.23
N GLY A 172 -12.33 10.78 -15.98
CA GLY A 172 -12.16 11.33 -17.32
C GLY A 172 -11.79 12.81 -17.34
N SER A 173 -11.56 13.43 -16.18
CA SER A 173 -11.16 14.83 -16.07
C SER A 173 -9.64 15.01 -15.96
N MET A 174 -8.90 13.91 -15.80
CA MET A 174 -7.49 13.93 -15.42
C MET A 174 -6.55 14.01 -16.63
N ASN A 175 -5.50 14.82 -16.50
CA ASN A 175 -4.39 14.84 -17.46
C ASN A 175 -3.35 13.79 -17.04
N LEU A 176 -3.37 12.64 -17.71
CA LEU A 176 -2.51 11.49 -17.40
C LEU A 176 -1.23 11.53 -18.24
N ASP A 177 -0.14 11.05 -17.66
CA ASP A 177 1.12 10.84 -18.37
C ASP A 177 1.11 9.56 -19.22
N VAL A 178 2.23 9.26 -19.88
CA VAL A 178 2.38 8.08 -20.74
C VAL A 178 2.23 6.74 -19.99
N CYS A 179 2.43 6.72 -18.67
CA CYS A 179 2.19 5.53 -17.85
C CYS A 179 0.75 5.45 -17.34
N HIS A 180 -0.13 6.38 -17.73
CA HIS A 180 -1.48 6.58 -17.23
C HIS A 180 -1.55 7.00 -15.76
N GLY A 181 -0.60 7.82 -15.30
CA GLY A 181 -0.66 8.39 -13.96
C GLY A 181 -0.40 9.88 -13.92
N HIS A 182 -0.50 10.44 -12.71
CA HIS A 182 -0.11 11.82 -12.44
C HIS A 182 0.21 11.99 -10.95
N THR A 183 0.74 13.15 -10.58
CA THR A 183 0.89 13.56 -9.18
C THR A 183 -0.25 14.47 -8.77
N HIS A 184 -1.08 14.02 -7.84
CA HIS A 184 -2.20 14.79 -7.31
C HIS A 184 -2.44 14.45 -5.83
N LEU A 185 -3.30 15.24 -5.20
CA LEU A 185 -3.71 15.07 -3.81
C LEU A 185 -4.64 13.86 -3.69
N ILE A 186 -4.28 12.88 -2.84
CA ILE A 186 -5.09 11.68 -2.57
C ILE A 186 -5.10 11.33 -1.09
N GLU A 187 -6.12 10.60 -0.66
CA GLU A 187 -6.11 9.91 0.64
C GLU A 187 -5.20 8.69 0.60
N TRP A 188 -4.11 8.72 1.39
CA TRP A 188 -3.15 7.63 1.46
C TRP A 188 -2.83 7.29 2.91
N ASN A 189 -3.18 6.07 3.34
CA ASN A 189 -3.02 5.62 4.73
C ASN A 189 -3.67 6.55 5.76
N GLY A 190 -4.88 7.03 5.47
CA GLY A 190 -5.64 7.89 6.39
C GLY A 190 -5.13 9.33 6.48
N SER A 191 -4.24 9.74 5.57
CA SER A 191 -3.76 11.12 5.47
C SER A 191 -3.70 11.56 4.02
N THR A 192 -4.21 12.76 3.78
CA THR A 192 -4.16 13.43 2.49
C THR A 192 -2.71 13.78 2.11
N GLN A 193 -2.24 13.28 0.97
CA GLN A 193 -0.86 13.46 0.50
C GLN A 193 -0.83 13.77 -1.01
N ILE A 194 0.05 14.67 -1.43
CA ILE A 194 0.37 14.88 -2.84
C ILE A 194 1.33 13.77 -3.25
N MET A 195 0.88 12.85 -4.09
CA MET A 195 1.72 11.75 -4.56
C MET A 195 1.31 11.25 -5.93
N TYR A 196 2.27 10.62 -6.59
CA TYR A 196 2.03 9.98 -7.87
C TYR A 196 1.13 8.75 -7.70
N HIS A 197 0.22 8.53 -8.64
CA HIS A 197 -0.64 7.36 -8.71
C HIS A 197 -1.17 7.19 -10.15
N TYR A 198 -1.67 6.00 -10.44
CA TYR A 198 -2.21 5.63 -11.75
C TYR A 198 -3.73 5.74 -11.78
N HIS A 199 -4.27 5.86 -12.98
CA HIS A 199 -5.69 5.84 -13.25
C HIS A 199 -6.06 4.80 -14.31
N VAL A 200 -7.07 4.00 -14.01
CA VAL A 200 -7.77 3.19 -15.00
C VAL A 200 -8.83 4.06 -15.65
N SER A 201 -8.61 4.38 -16.92
CA SER A 201 -9.51 5.19 -17.73
C SER A 201 -10.17 4.36 -18.83
N THR A 202 -11.45 4.58 -19.08
CA THR A 202 -12.16 3.96 -20.21
C THR A 202 -11.71 4.52 -21.57
N ALA A 203 -10.97 5.62 -21.58
CA ALA A 203 -10.34 6.19 -22.77
C ALA A 203 -9.08 5.41 -23.21
N SER A 204 -8.52 4.55 -22.34
CA SER A 204 -7.36 3.72 -22.62
C SER A 204 -7.76 2.24 -22.69
N PRO A 205 -7.17 1.44 -23.60
CA PRO A 205 -7.36 0.00 -23.60
C PRO A 205 -6.54 -0.72 -22.52
N LEU A 206 -5.64 -0.02 -21.82
CA LEU A 206 -4.70 -0.57 -20.84
C LEU A 206 -4.81 0.12 -19.49
N VAL A 207 -4.62 -0.64 -18.41
CA VAL A 207 -4.55 -0.15 -17.03
C VAL A 207 -3.31 0.72 -16.81
N LEU A 208 -2.13 0.28 -17.29
CA LEU A 208 -0.85 0.99 -17.20
C LEU A 208 -0.15 1.02 -18.57
N GLY A 209 0.55 2.12 -18.83
CA GLY A 209 1.49 2.21 -19.95
C GLY A 209 2.92 1.76 -19.58
N CYS A 210 3.31 1.98 -18.32
CA CYS A 210 4.63 1.65 -17.76
C CYS A 210 4.60 1.69 -16.23
N PHE A 211 5.65 1.19 -15.59
CA PHE A 211 5.92 1.45 -14.18
C PHE A 211 6.72 2.74 -14.01
N SER A 212 6.23 3.59 -13.11
CA SER A 212 6.76 4.87 -12.70
C SER A 212 7.73 4.75 -11.55
N GLY A 213 7.66 3.66 -10.79
CA GLY A 213 8.65 3.27 -9.77
C GLY A 213 9.48 2.07 -10.21
N GLU A 214 10.20 1.48 -9.27
CA GLU A 214 10.92 0.22 -9.47
C GLU A 214 9.98 -0.95 -9.13
N PRO A 215 9.59 -1.80 -10.10
CA PRO A 215 8.67 -2.90 -9.85
C PRO A 215 9.34 -4.00 -9.03
N ILE A 216 8.56 -4.71 -8.22
CA ILE A 216 9.03 -5.95 -7.60
C ILE A 216 9.25 -7.04 -8.64
N ASP A 217 10.32 -7.79 -8.46
CA ASP A 217 10.53 -9.05 -9.16
C ASP A 217 9.70 -10.13 -8.48
N LEU A 218 8.68 -10.62 -9.20
CA LEU A 218 7.83 -11.73 -8.75
C LEU A 218 8.43 -13.10 -9.07
N GLY A 219 9.60 -13.13 -9.71
CA GLY A 219 10.29 -14.34 -10.13
C GLY A 219 9.49 -15.14 -11.17
N PRO A 220 9.81 -16.42 -11.37
CA PRO A 220 9.11 -17.30 -12.31
C PRO A 220 7.74 -17.77 -11.81
N TYR A 221 7.16 -17.10 -10.80
CA TYR A 221 5.92 -17.52 -10.13
C TYR A 221 4.67 -16.81 -10.66
N LEU A 222 4.81 -16.05 -11.75
CA LEU A 222 3.75 -15.60 -12.63
C LEU A 222 3.73 -16.47 -13.90
#